data_AF-A0A1R0LEA1-F1
#
_entry.id   AF-A0A1R0LEA1-F1
#
_cell.length_a   1.000
_cell.length_b   1.000
_cell.length_c   1.000
_cell.angle_alpha   90.00
_cell.angle_beta   90.00
_cell.angle_gamma   90.00
#
_symmetry.space_group_name_H-M   'P 1'
#
loop_
_entity.id
_entity.type
_entity.pdbx_description
1 polymer ?
#
loop_
_entity_poly.entity_id
_entity_poly.type
_entity_poly.pdbx_seq_one_letter_code
_entity_poly.pdbx_strand_id
1 'polypeptide(L)'
;MRGLKAAVTDTVAEHVWVQITFESPSGDRRSGCTGESTATARVRLPQPLGARDLIVDNDTTFTADGARPPALRRCGRLGCHPPATGCTTASYEQALIAVDAPEHAYRDAEHCDGRWLVLDFSWRTGPACGDDTKDSACTSRLGDRYFFRAERSGWQPVFESAAGGCEAVQRREPAFPTALCAGLAPLSSAQHPSYPPPSAADSSSPTATAR
;
A
#
# COMPACT_ATOMS: atom_id res chain seq x y z
N MET A 1 -4.92 29.68 -12.92
CA MET A 1 -3.53 29.23 -12.72
C MET A 1 -2.59 30.16 -13.48
N ARG A 2 -1.51 30.67 -12.86
CA ARG A 2 -0.50 31.51 -13.53
C ARG A 2 0.85 30.81 -13.51
N GLY A 3 1.75 31.18 -14.42
CA GLY A 3 3.13 30.70 -14.40
C GLY A 3 3.32 29.19 -14.58
N LEU A 4 2.32 28.45 -15.09
CA LEU A 4 2.43 26.99 -15.30
C LEU A 4 3.57 26.68 -16.28
N LYS A 5 4.54 25.89 -15.82
CA LYS A 5 5.71 25.44 -16.59
C LYS A 5 5.97 23.97 -16.28
N ALA A 6 6.52 23.27 -17.26
CA ALA A 6 7.10 21.95 -17.08
C ALA A 6 8.51 21.96 -17.66
N ALA A 7 9.49 21.43 -16.91
CA ALA A 7 10.88 21.39 -17.33
C ALA A 7 11.50 20.04 -16.98
N VAL A 8 12.37 19.54 -17.84
CA VAL A 8 13.24 18.41 -17.49
C VAL A 8 14.25 18.90 -16.48
N THR A 9 14.31 18.28 -15.31
CA THR A 9 15.24 18.64 -14.24
C THR A 9 16.42 17.70 -14.17
N ASP A 10 16.21 16.42 -14.51
CA ASP A 10 17.26 15.42 -14.54
C ASP A 10 16.96 14.31 -15.57
N THR A 11 18.00 13.61 -16.01
CA THR A 11 17.91 12.43 -16.87
C THR A 11 19.03 11.47 -16.52
N VAL A 12 18.66 10.29 -16.03
CA VAL A 12 19.57 9.16 -15.81
C VAL A 12 19.24 8.03 -16.77
N ALA A 13 19.98 6.93 -16.69
CA ALA A 13 19.83 5.80 -17.63
C ALA A 13 18.40 5.26 -17.71
N GLU A 14 17.69 5.17 -16.58
CA GLU A 14 16.36 4.52 -16.47
C GLU A 14 15.20 5.52 -16.34
N HIS A 15 15.49 6.78 -16.02
CA HIS A 15 14.47 7.76 -15.66
C HIS A 15 14.69 9.14 -16.25
N VAL A 16 13.59 9.84 -16.52
CA VAL A 16 13.56 11.27 -16.88
C VAL A 16 12.69 11.99 -15.86
N TRP A 17 13.25 12.98 -15.16
CA TRP A 17 12.50 13.81 -14.23
C TRP A 17 11.97 15.06 -14.91
N VAL A 18 10.68 15.31 -14.72
CA VAL A 18 10.01 16.53 -15.16
C VAL A 18 9.36 17.19 -13.95
N GLN A 19 9.75 18.42 -13.66
CA GLN A 19 9.11 19.21 -12.63
C GLN A 19 8.01 20.09 -13.22
N ILE A 20 6.85 20.11 -12.57
CA ILE A 20 5.77 21.04 -12.88
C ILE A 20 5.79 22.15 -11.83
N THR A 21 5.76 23.39 -12.29
CA THR A 21 5.71 24.56 -11.41
C THR A 21 4.58 25.46 -11.85
N PHE A 22 3.78 25.95 -10.90
CA PHE A 22 2.74 26.93 -11.17
C PHE A 22 2.58 27.84 -9.95
N GLU A 23 2.04 29.03 -10.19
CA GLU A 23 1.68 29.97 -9.15
C GLU A 23 0.21 29.75 -8.79
N SER A 24 -0.02 29.32 -7.54
CA SER A 24 -1.36 29.26 -6.97
C SER A 24 -1.65 30.56 -6.18
N PRO A 25 -2.86 31.13 -6.32
CA PRO A 25 -3.34 32.17 -5.41
C PRO A 25 -3.59 31.66 -3.99
N SER A 26 -3.44 30.35 -3.71
CA SER A 26 -3.82 29.72 -2.44
C SER A 26 -3.02 30.18 -1.22
N GLY A 27 -1.94 30.96 -1.41
CA GLY A 27 -1.26 31.69 -0.33
C GLY A 27 -1.99 32.96 0.14
N ASP A 28 -2.90 33.50 -0.68
CA ASP A 28 -3.78 34.62 -0.32
C ASP A 28 -5.06 34.10 0.33
N ARG A 29 -5.06 34.03 1.67
CA ARG A 29 -6.20 33.58 2.48
C ARG A 29 -7.47 34.42 2.29
N ARG A 30 -7.41 35.59 1.63
CA ARG A 30 -8.58 36.42 1.32
C ARG A 30 -9.34 35.94 0.08
N SER A 31 -8.67 35.26 -0.84
CA SER A 31 -9.31 34.60 -1.98
C SER A 31 -9.39 33.11 -1.69
N GLY A 32 -10.51 32.63 -1.15
CA GLY A 32 -10.73 31.18 -1.05
C GLY A 32 -10.50 30.48 -2.39
N CYS A 33 -10.22 29.18 -2.37
CA CYS A 33 -10.26 28.36 -3.59
C CYS A 33 -11.70 28.40 -4.14
N THR A 34 -11.96 29.28 -5.10
CA THR A 34 -13.30 29.55 -5.65
C THR A 34 -13.65 28.68 -6.84
N GLY A 35 -12.71 27.86 -7.32
CA GLY A 35 -12.91 26.90 -8.39
C GLY A 35 -11.62 26.18 -8.78
N GLU A 36 -11.79 25.10 -9.54
CA GLU A 36 -10.71 24.31 -10.11
C GLU A 36 -10.77 24.38 -11.64
N SER A 37 -9.60 24.35 -12.29
CA SER A 37 -9.51 24.29 -13.75
C SER A 37 -8.32 23.43 -14.16
N THR A 38 -8.51 22.53 -15.11
CA THR A 38 -7.41 21.80 -15.74
C THR A 38 -6.57 22.72 -16.62
N ALA A 39 -5.26 22.58 -16.57
CA ALA A 39 -4.32 23.27 -17.45
C ALA A 39 -3.28 22.27 -17.99
N THR A 40 -2.68 22.58 -19.13
CA THR A 40 -1.71 21.70 -19.79
C THR A 40 -0.38 22.43 -19.95
N ALA A 41 0.69 21.80 -19.49
CA ALA A 41 2.06 22.18 -19.80
C ALA A 41 2.62 21.22 -20.86
N ARG A 42 3.52 21.72 -21.72
CA ARG A 42 4.26 20.89 -22.68
C ARG A 42 5.74 20.96 -22.36
N VAL A 43 6.38 19.79 -22.30
CA VAL A 43 7.82 19.65 -22.16
C VAL A 43 8.35 18.89 -23.37
N ARG A 44 9.49 19.32 -23.90
CA ARG A 44 10.20 18.59 -24.94
C ARG A 44 11.38 17.88 -24.31
N LEU A 45 11.40 16.56 -24.42
CA LEU A 45 12.52 15.76 -23.93
C LEU A 45 13.73 15.94 -24.87
N PRO A 46 14.96 15.98 -24.33
CA PRO A 46 16.18 16.08 -25.13
C PRO A 46 16.40 14.84 -26.01
N GLN A 47 15.86 13.70 -25.61
CA GLN A 47 15.86 12.43 -26.34
C GLN A 47 14.47 11.77 -26.25
N PRO A 48 14.09 10.90 -27.20
CA PRO A 48 12.84 10.15 -27.13
C PRO A 48 12.75 9.33 -25.84
N LEU A 49 11.60 9.34 -25.13
CA LEU A 49 11.47 8.67 -23.82
C LEU A 49 11.98 7.22 -23.84
N GLY A 50 11.66 6.45 -24.88
CA GLY A 50 12.14 5.07 -25.04
C GLY A 50 11.58 4.16 -23.96
N ALA A 51 12.41 3.28 -23.41
CA ALA A 51 12.07 2.37 -22.30
C ALA A 51 12.24 3.02 -20.91
N ARG A 52 12.52 4.33 -20.84
CA ARG A 52 12.70 5.03 -19.57
C ARG A 52 11.35 5.43 -18.98
N ASP A 53 11.30 5.43 -17.67
CA ASP A 53 10.14 5.94 -16.95
C ASP A 53 10.22 7.47 -16.80
N LEU A 54 9.06 8.12 -16.89
CA LEU A 54 8.90 9.55 -16.65
C LEU A 54 8.47 9.77 -15.20
N ILE A 55 9.29 10.46 -14.41
CA ILE A 55 8.94 10.86 -13.05
C ILE A 55 8.50 12.32 -13.10
N VAL A 56 7.26 12.57 -12.67
CA VAL A 56 6.72 13.93 -12.51
C VAL A 56 6.90 14.36 -11.07
N ASP A 57 7.52 15.52 -10.90
CA ASP A 57 7.99 16.07 -9.63
C ASP A 57 8.92 15.07 -8.92
N ASN A 58 8.46 14.39 -7.87
CA ASN A 58 9.31 13.47 -7.10
C ASN A 58 8.73 12.05 -6.91
N ASP A 59 7.43 11.85 -7.13
CA ASP A 59 6.74 10.64 -6.66
C ASP A 59 5.84 9.99 -7.72
N THR A 60 5.46 10.71 -8.76
CA THR A 60 4.48 10.22 -9.73
C THR A 60 5.19 9.71 -10.97
N THR A 61 5.38 8.41 -11.01
CA THR A 61 6.04 7.74 -12.13
C THR A 61 5.06 7.29 -13.20
N PHE A 62 5.45 7.42 -14.46
CA PHE A 62 4.74 6.98 -15.65
C PHE A 62 5.65 6.17 -16.56
N THR A 63 5.09 5.22 -17.27
CA THR A 63 5.82 4.39 -18.24
C THR A 63 5.10 4.33 -19.59
N ALA A 64 5.87 4.16 -20.66
CA ALA A 64 5.33 3.87 -21.99
C ALA A 64 4.84 2.42 -22.11
N ASP A 65 5.33 1.54 -21.23
CA ASP A 65 5.05 0.11 -21.32
C ASP A 65 3.60 -0.23 -21.02
N GLY A 66 2.98 -0.91 -21.99
CA GLY A 66 1.56 -1.24 -21.97
C GLY A 66 0.63 -0.05 -22.16
N ALA A 67 1.16 1.15 -22.44
CA ALA A 67 0.35 2.33 -22.73
C ALA A 67 0.05 2.43 -24.25
N ARG A 68 -1.07 3.07 -24.60
CA ARG A 68 -1.40 3.39 -26.00
C ARG A 68 -0.83 4.77 -26.33
N PRO A 69 0.11 4.90 -27.29
CA PRO A 69 0.62 6.20 -27.69
C PRO A 69 -0.51 7.16 -28.14
N PRO A 70 -0.43 8.46 -27.82
CA PRO A 70 0.68 9.16 -27.16
C PRO A 70 0.60 9.18 -25.62
N ALA A 71 -0.32 8.43 -25.01
CA ALA A 71 -0.48 8.40 -23.56
C ALA A 71 0.61 7.56 -22.88
N LEU A 72 0.89 7.89 -21.62
CA LEU A 72 1.69 7.07 -20.71
C LEU A 72 0.78 6.46 -19.65
N ARG A 73 1.17 5.30 -19.12
CA ARG A 73 0.48 4.65 -18.01
C ARG A 73 1.11 5.11 -16.71
N ARG A 74 0.29 5.57 -15.75
CA ARG A 74 0.76 5.83 -14.39
C ARG A 74 1.17 4.50 -13.73
N CYS A 75 2.34 4.49 -13.11
CA CYS A 75 2.84 3.34 -12.40
C CYS A 75 2.10 3.18 -11.08
N GLY A 76 1.95 1.91 -10.67
CA GLY A 76 1.30 1.58 -9.40
C GLY A 76 2.28 1.72 -8.25
N ARG A 77 1.80 1.42 -7.04
CA ARG A 77 2.63 1.40 -5.83
C ARG A 77 3.80 0.41 -5.90
N LEU A 78 3.66 -0.63 -6.71
CA LEU A 78 4.68 -1.65 -6.97
C LEU A 78 5.66 -1.26 -8.09
N GLY A 79 5.64 0.01 -8.51
CA GLY A 79 6.44 0.51 -9.63
C GLY A 79 5.80 0.27 -10.99
N CYS A 80 6.59 0.51 -12.04
CA CYS A 80 6.15 0.43 -13.43
C CYS A 80 6.14 -1.01 -13.95
N HIS A 81 7.00 -1.86 -13.41
CA HIS A 81 7.19 -3.26 -13.78
C HIS A 81 7.11 -4.15 -12.53
N PRO A 82 5.91 -4.27 -11.92
CA PRO A 82 5.75 -5.14 -10.77
C PRO A 82 6.13 -6.58 -11.13
N PRO A 83 6.74 -7.35 -10.22
CA PRO A 83 6.95 -8.78 -10.42
C PRO A 83 5.65 -9.48 -10.80
N ALA A 84 5.75 -10.53 -11.63
CA ALA A 84 4.59 -11.35 -11.92
C ALA A 84 4.10 -12.05 -10.65
N THR A 85 2.78 -12.10 -10.47
CA THR A 85 2.15 -12.88 -9.40
C THR A 85 2.48 -14.37 -9.58
N GLY A 86 2.71 -15.06 -8.48
CA GLY A 86 3.03 -16.49 -8.46
C GLY A 86 3.54 -16.95 -7.10
N CYS A 87 4.01 -18.19 -7.03
CA CYS A 87 4.47 -18.79 -5.77
C CYS A 87 5.99 -18.62 -5.62
N THR A 88 6.44 -17.37 -5.50
CA THR A 88 7.85 -16.99 -5.38
C THR A 88 8.05 -15.91 -4.33
N THR A 89 9.25 -15.80 -3.76
CA THR A 89 9.57 -14.81 -2.72
C THR A 89 9.30 -13.37 -3.18
N ALA A 90 9.74 -12.98 -4.38
CA ALA A 90 9.51 -11.64 -4.92
C ALA A 90 8.01 -11.32 -5.10
N SER A 91 7.22 -12.35 -5.44
CA SER A 91 5.76 -12.24 -5.56
C SER A 91 5.08 -12.09 -4.19
N TYR A 92 5.61 -12.70 -3.13
CA TYR A 92 5.07 -12.50 -1.77
C TYR A 92 5.47 -11.15 -1.19
N GLU A 93 6.66 -10.63 -1.50
CA GLU A 93 7.06 -9.26 -1.16
C GLU A 93 6.14 -8.23 -1.83
N GLN A 94 5.78 -8.47 -3.09
CA GLN A 94 4.77 -7.69 -3.79
C GLN A 94 3.42 -7.70 -3.04
N ALA A 95 2.98 -8.85 -2.52
CA ALA A 95 1.75 -8.97 -1.74
C ALA A 95 1.81 -8.18 -0.42
N LEU A 96 2.93 -8.24 0.30
CA LEU A 96 3.16 -7.43 1.51
C LEU A 96 3.09 -5.93 1.22
N ILE A 97 3.72 -5.49 0.14
CA ILE A 97 3.62 -4.09 -0.29
C ILE A 97 2.16 -3.75 -0.59
N ALA A 98 1.42 -4.60 -1.30
CA ALA A 98 0.03 -4.33 -1.68
C ALA A 98 -0.92 -4.07 -0.49
N VAL A 99 -0.60 -4.55 0.72
CA VAL A 99 -1.39 -4.34 1.94
C VAL A 99 -0.77 -3.35 2.93
N ASP A 100 0.26 -2.60 2.52
CA ASP A 100 0.97 -1.68 3.43
C ASP A 100 1.58 -2.38 4.65
N ALA A 101 2.01 -3.64 4.48
CA ALA A 101 2.70 -4.36 5.55
C ALA A 101 3.98 -3.61 5.97
N PRO A 102 4.33 -3.59 7.27
CA PRO A 102 5.56 -2.97 7.74
C PRO A 102 6.80 -3.55 7.06
N GLU A 103 7.81 -2.70 6.80
CA GLU A 103 9.03 -3.06 6.05
C GLU A 103 9.82 -4.24 6.67
N HIS A 104 9.71 -4.43 7.99
CA HIS A 104 10.33 -5.54 8.71
C HIS A 104 9.31 -6.60 9.16
N ALA A 105 8.32 -6.87 8.31
CA ALA A 105 7.39 -7.98 8.49
C ALA A 105 8.08 -9.33 8.21
N TYR A 106 7.73 -10.31 9.02
CA TYR A 106 8.09 -11.72 8.86
C TYR A 106 6.92 -12.42 8.20
N ARG A 107 7.20 -13.26 7.19
CA ARG A 107 6.19 -14.13 6.59
C ARG A 107 6.12 -15.40 7.43
N ASP A 108 5.01 -15.58 8.14
CA ASP A 108 4.81 -16.67 9.09
C ASP A 108 4.23 -17.92 8.41
N ALA A 109 3.39 -17.73 7.39
CA ALA A 109 2.87 -18.82 6.55
C ALA A 109 2.50 -18.31 5.15
N GLU A 110 2.72 -19.16 4.13
CA GLU A 110 2.53 -18.84 2.71
C GLU A 110 1.82 -20.02 2.02
N HIS A 111 0.60 -19.80 1.52
CA HIS A 111 -0.16 -20.81 0.76
C HIS A 111 -0.58 -20.26 -0.59
N CYS A 112 0.02 -20.76 -1.67
CA CYS A 112 -0.16 -20.23 -3.03
C CYS A 112 -0.44 -21.33 -4.05
N ASP A 113 -1.38 -21.07 -4.97
CA ASP A 113 -1.64 -21.93 -6.15
C ASP A 113 -1.35 -21.22 -7.49
N GLY A 114 -0.77 -20.02 -7.43
CA GLY A 114 -0.45 -19.16 -8.58
C GLY A 114 -1.59 -18.26 -9.03
N ARG A 115 -2.83 -18.51 -8.59
CA ARG A 115 -4.01 -17.64 -8.83
C ARG A 115 -4.51 -16.97 -7.55
N TRP A 116 -4.30 -17.64 -6.42
CA TRP A 116 -4.69 -17.26 -5.09
C TRP A 116 -3.49 -17.39 -4.16
N LEU A 117 -3.48 -16.56 -3.13
CA LEU A 117 -2.48 -16.55 -2.07
C LEU A 117 -3.17 -16.29 -0.73
N VAL A 118 -2.81 -17.06 0.29
CA VAL A 118 -2.97 -16.69 1.70
C VAL A 118 -1.59 -16.39 2.25
N LEU A 119 -1.47 -15.24 2.90
CA LEU A 119 -0.24 -14.82 3.55
C LEU A 119 -0.54 -14.43 4.99
N ASP A 120 0.15 -15.09 5.91
CA ASP A 120 0.23 -14.68 7.30
C ASP A 120 1.55 -13.95 7.48
N PHE A 121 1.49 -12.77 8.07
CA PHE A 121 2.69 -12.03 8.39
C PHE A 121 2.59 -11.35 9.75
N SER A 122 3.73 -11.19 10.40
CA SER A 122 3.83 -10.49 11.68
C SER A 122 4.94 -9.48 11.69
N TRP A 123 4.86 -8.50 12.58
CA TRP A 123 5.90 -7.51 12.81
C TRP A 123 6.07 -7.27 14.29
N ARG A 124 7.29 -6.94 14.71
CA ARG A 124 7.59 -6.63 16.12
C ARG A 124 6.99 -5.27 16.48
N THR A 125 6.38 -5.20 17.67
CA THR A 125 5.78 -3.98 18.23
C THR A 125 6.42 -3.54 19.55
N GLY A 126 7.51 -4.20 19.94
CA GLY A 126 8.28 -3.92 21.15
C GLY A 126 9.52 -3.05 20.93
N PRO A 127 10.21 -2.67 22.01
CA PRO A 127 11.50 -1.97 21.91
C PRO A 127 12.57 -2.82 21.23
N ALA A 128 13.61 -2.16 20.70
CA ALA A 128 14.78 -2.84 20.14
C ALA A 128 15.62 -3.44 21.28
N CYS A 129 15.42 -4.73 21.57
CA CYS A 129 16.06 -5.42 22.70
C CYS A 129 17.27 -6.30 22.32
N GLY A 130 17.80 -6.17 21.10
CA GLY A 130 18.82 -7.08 20.60
C GLY A 130 18.35 -8.53 20.62
N ASP A 131 19.13 -9.41 21.26
CA ASP A 131 18.89 -10.85 21.34
C ASP A 131 18.10 -11.27 22.61
N ASP A 132 17.57 -10.32 23.40
CA ASP A 132 16.76 -10.68 24.57
C ASP A 132 15.39 -11.24 24.13
N THR A 133 15.28 -12.57 24.19
CA THR A 133 14.04 -13.30 23.90
C THR A 133 13.24 -13.65 25.16
N LYS A 134 13.69 -13.25 26.35
CA LYS A 134 13.04 -13.62 27.62
C LYS A 134 12.03 -12.59 28.07
N ASP A 135 12.24 -11.32 27.72
CA ASP A 135 11.27 -10.27 28.00
C ASP A 135 10.11 -10.34 26.98
N SER A 136 8.89 -10.45 27.51
CA SER A 136 7.66 -10.40 26.74
C SER A 136 7.47 -9.11 25.93
N ALA A 137 7.99 -7.97 26.43
CA ALA A 137 7.98 -6.72 25.69
C ALA A 137 8.85 -6.81 24.43
N CYS A 138 9.96 -7.54 24.50
CA CYS A 138 10.92 -7.71 23.41
C CYS A 138 10.50 -8.75 22.36
N THR A 139 9.57 -9.64 22.71
CA THR A 139 9.02 -10.67 21.82
C THR A 139 7.63 -10.33 21.30
N SER A 140 7.05 -9.20 21.72
CA SER A 140 5.74 -8.72 21.29
C SER A 140 5.68 -8.51 19.79
N ARG A 141 4.64 -9.09 19.17
CA ARG A 141 4.37 -9.02 17.74
C ARG A 141 2.88 -8.84 17.49
N LEU A 142 2.56 -8.06 16.48
CA LEU A 142 1.25 -8.09 15.83
C LEU A 142 1.37 -8.86 14.52
N GLY A 143 0.26 -9.33 13.99
CA GLY A 143 0.23 -10.00 12.70
C GLY A 143 -1.16 -10.12 12.12
N ASP A 144 -1.20 -10.14 10.80
CA ASP A 144 -2.41 -10.21 10.00
C ASP A 144 -2.36 -11.39 9.04
N ARG A 145 -3.54 -11.78 8.57
CA ARG A 145 -3.69 -12.77 7.50
C ARG A 145 -4.51 -12.13 6.39
N TYR A 146 -3.92 -12.09 5.21
CA TYR A 146 -4.55 -11.57 4.01
C TYR A 146 -4.72 -12.66 2.95
N PHE A 147 -5.83 -12.54 2.22
CA PHE A 147 -6.19 -13.37 1.10
C PHE A 147 -6.12 -12.52 -0.16
N PHE A 148 -5.47 -13.04 -1.21
CA PHE A 148 -5.19 -12.31 -2.42
C PHE A 148 -5.62 -13.07 -3.67
N ARG A 149 -5.98 -12.31 -4.70
CA ARG A 149 -6.19 -12.77 -6.06
C ARG A 149 -5.09 -12.25 -6.98
N ALA A 150 -4.58 -13.09 -7.87
CA ALA A 150 -3.65 -12.67 -8.88
C ALA A 150 -4.34 -11.79 -9.95
N GLU A 151 -3.81 -10.59 -10.15
CA GLU A 151 -4.19 -9.69 -11.24
C GLU A 151 -2.96 -9.27 -12.06
N ARG A 152 -3.20 -8.65 -13.22
CA ARG A 152 -2.11 -8.15 -14.08
C ARG A 152 -1.28 -7.05 -13.40
N SER A 153 -1.88 -6.29 -12.48
CA SER A 153 -1.23 -5.26 -11.69
C SER A 153 -0.48 -5.81 -10.47
N GLY A 154 -0.63 -7.10 -10.17
CA GLY A 154 -0.06 -7.73 -8.98
C GLY A 154 -1.11 -8.46 -8.15
N TRP A 155 -0.74 -8.81 -6.92
CA TRP A 155 -1.68 -9.35 -5.95
C TRP A 155 -2.69 -8.30 -5.50
N GLN A 156 -3.96 -8.58 -5.70
CA GLN A 156 -5.07 -7.78 -5.22
C GLN A 156 -5.58 -8.39 -3.90
N PRO A 157 -5.51 -7.68 -2.76
CA PRO A 157 -6.14 -8.15 -1.53
C PRO A 157 -7.66 -8.20 -1.70
N VAL A 158 -8.26 -9.33 -1.30
CA VAL A 158 -9.71 -9.56 -1.37
C VAL A 158 -10.36 -9.61 0.00
N PHE A 159 -9.61 -10.02 1.02
CA PHE A 159 -10.11 -10.20 2.38
C PHE A 159 -8.97 -10.25 3.39
N GLU A 160 -9.27 -9.84 4.62
CA GLU A 160 -8.39 -9.92 5.79
C GLU A 160 -9.16 -10.68 6.89
N SER A 161 -8.49 -11.64 7.55
CA SER A 161 -9.11 -12.35 8.68
C SER A 161 -8.11 -13.14 9.52
N ALA A 162 -8.25 -13.02 10.84
CA ALA A 162 -7.58 -13.90 11.80
C ALA A 162 -8.25 -15.28 11.99
N ALA A 163 -9.38 -15.55 11.31
CA ALA A 163 -10.07 -16.83 11.47
C ALA A 163 -9.29 -18.00 10.86
N GLY A 164 -9.43 -19.18 11.47
CA GLY A 164 -8.95 -20.44 10.90
C GLY A 164 -9.90 -20.98 9.82
N GLY A 165 -9.39 -21.88 8.99
CA GLY A 165 -10.17 -22.51 7.94
C GLY A 165 -10.53 -21.56 6.78
N CYS A 166 -11.46 -22.01 5.94
CA CYS A 166 -11.85 -21.31 4.71
C CYS A 166 -13.15 -20.51 4.79
N GLU A 167 -13.95 -20.73 5.83
CA GLU A 167 -15.33 -20.27 5.87
C GLU A 167 -15.45 -18.74 5.72
N ALA A 168 -14.57 -18.00 6.40
CA ALA A 168 -14.60 -16.54 6.38
C ALA A 168 -14.28 -15.97 5.00
N VAL A 169 -13.23 -16.47 4.34
CA VAL A 169 -12.86 -16.00 2.99
C VAL A 169 -13.88 -16.47 1.96
N GLN A 170 -14.39 -17.70 2.03
CA GLN A 170 -15.33 -18.22 1.04
C GLN A 170 -16.72 -17.57 1.11
N ARG A 171 -17.12 -17.01 2.27
CA ARG A 171 -18.31 -16.14 2.33
C ARG A 171 -18.13 -14.86 1.52
N ARG A 172 -16.91 -14.33 1.43
CA ARG A 172 -16.60 -13.10 0.69
C ARG A 172 -16.23 -13.36 -0.76
N GLU A 173 -15.49 -14.44 -1.02
CA GLU A 173 -14.98 -14.88 -2.30
C GLU A 173 -15.20 -16.39 -2.45
N PRO A 174 -16.39 -16.82 -2.92
CA PRO A 174 -16.74 -18.24 -3.02
C PRO A 174 -15.83 -19.06 -3.93
N ALA A 175 -15.09 -18.42 -4.85
CA ALA A 175 -14.13 -19.10 -5.72
C ALA A 175 -12.79 -19.40 -5.03
N PHE A 176 -12.61 -19.00 -3.77
CA PHE A 176 -11.36 -19.20 -3.04
C PHE A 176 -11.08 -20.70 -2.80
N PRO A 177 -9.89 -21.23 -3.17
CA PRO A 177 -9.60 -22.65 -3.10
C PRO A 177 -9.51 -23.16 -1.65
N THR A 178 -10.31 -24.18 -1.32
CA THR A 178 -10.30 -24.79 0.01
C THR A 178 -8.91 -25.32 0.41
N ALA A 179 -8.12 -25.80 -0.55
CA ALA A 179 -6.79 -26.36 -0.29
C ALA A 179 -5.81 -25.35 0.34
N LEU A 180 -6.00 -24.04 0.12
CA LEU A 180 -5.10 -23.01 0.64
C LEU A 180 -5.40 -22.61 2.09
N CYS A 181 -6.58 -22.95 2.61
CA CYS A 181 -7.03 -22.50 3.93
C CYS A 181 -7.56 -23.61 4.86
N ALA A 182 -7.80 -24.82 4.35
CA ALA A 182 -8.43 -25.89 5.13
C ALA A 182 -7.64 -26.27 6.40
N GLY A 183 -6.31 -26.20 6.34
CA GLY A 183 -5.43 -26.52 7.47
C GLY A 183 -5.03 -25.32 8.32
N LEU A 184 -5.51 -24.11 8.02
CA LEU A 184 -5.08 -22.91 8.72
C LEU A 184 -5.74 -22.83 10.10
N ALA A 185 -4.92 -22.77 11.14
CA ALA A 185 -5.37 -22.39 12.47
C ALA A 185 -5.75 -20.89 12.50
N PRO A 186 -6.60 -20.46 13.44
CA PRO A 186 -6.77 -19.04 13.72
C PRO A 186 -5.44 -18.38 14.11
N LEU A 187 -5.27 -17.10 13.75
CA LEU A 187 -4.14 -16.32 14.28
C LEU A 187 -4.26 -16.19 15.80
N SER A 188 -3.11 -16.15 16.47
CA SER A 188 -3.11 -16.01 17.93
C SER A 188 -3.69 -14.65 18.33
N SER A 189 -4.41 -14.59 19.45
CA SER A 189 -4.96 -13.33 19.98
C SER A 189 -3.89 -12.33 20.40
N ALA A 190 -2.65 -12.80 20.60
CA ALA A 190 -1.50 -11.93 20.84
C ALA A 190 -1.05 -11.20 19.57
N GLN A 191 -1.12 -11.87 18.41
CA GLN A 191 -0.79 -11.29 17.10
C GLN A 191 -1.92 -10.42 16.57
N HIS A 192 -3.17 -10.86 16.70
CA HIS A 192 -4.33 -10.15 16.18
C HIS A 192 -5.37 -9.89 17.29
N PRO A 193 -5.07 -8.99 18.24
CA PRO A 193 -5.97 -8.67 19.32
C PRO A 193 -7.28 -8.06 18.78
N SER A 194 -8.41 -8.65 19.18
CA SER A 194 -9.72 -8.08 18.88
C SER A 194 -10.04 -7.03 19.95
N TYR A 195 -9.92 -5.74 19.62
CA TYR A 195 -10.36 -4.68 20.50
C TYR A 195 -11.86 -4.40 20.28
N PRO A 196 -12.71 -4.49 21.32
CA PRO A 196 -14.07 -3.99 21.21
C PRO A 196 -14.03 -2.48 20.90
N PRO A 197 -14.99 -1.95 20.12
CA PRO A 197 -15.07 -0.51 19.88
C PRO A 197 -15.17 0.22 21.23
N PRO A 198 -14.56 1.42 21.37
CA PRO A 198 -14.66 2.19 22.60
C PRO A 198 -16.14 2.44 22.92
N SER A 199 -16.58 1.95 24.09
CA SER A 199 -17.95 2.16 24.54
C SER A 199 -18.17 3.64 24.82
N ALA A 200 -19.18 4.23 24.18
CA ALA A 200 -19.60 5.60 24.45
C ALA A 200 -20.35 5.67 25.80
N ALA A 201 -19.63 5.54 26.91
CA ALA A 201 -20.16 5.78 28.24
C ALA A 201 -19.01 6.13 29.19
N ASP A 202 -18.84 7.43 29.42
CA ASP A 202 -18.58 8.04 30.74
C ASP A 202 -18.19 9.50 30.54
N SER A 203 -19.15 10.30 30.06
CA SER A 203 -19.12 11.76 30.16
C SER A 203 -20.05 12.19 31.30
N SER A 204 -19.78 11.71 32.51
CA SER A 204 -20.38 12.22 33.74
C SER A 204 -19.36 13.15 34.39
N SER A 205 -19.35 14.42 33.96
CA SER A 205 -18.64 15.48 34.66
C SER A 205 -19.29 15.74 36.03
N PRO A 206 -18.53 15.91 37.12
CA PRO A 206 -19.08 16.34 38.39
C PRO A 206 -19.38 17.85 38.37
N THR A 207 -20.62 18.21 38.70
CA THR A 207 -21.04 19.59 38.96
C THR A 207 -20.30 20.15 40.17
N ALA A 208 -19.45 21.15 39.96
CA ALA A 208 -18.83 21.92 41.03
C ALA A 208 -19.83 22.96 41.58
N THR A 209 -20.18 22.83 42.86
CA THR A 209 -20.96 23.81 43.62
C THR A 209 -20.11 25.05 43.91
N ALA A 210 -20.55 26.23 43.47
CA ALA A 210 -19.96 27.51 43.86
C ALA A 210 -20.59 28.05 45.15
N ARG A 211 -19.75 28.60 46.02
CA ARG A 211 -20.09 29.42 47.19
C ARG A 211 -20.38 30.85 46.77
#